data_AF-A0A928B676-F1
#
_entry.id   AF-A0A928B676-F1
#
_cell.length_a   1.000
_cell.length_b   1.000
_cell.length_c   1.000
_cell.angle_alpha   90.00
_cell.angle_beta   90.00
_cell.angle_gamma   90.00
#
_symmetry.space_group_name_H-M   'P 1'
#
loop_
_entity.id
_entity.type
_entity.pdbx_description
1 polymer ?
#
loop_
_entity_poly.entity_id
_entity_poly.type
_entity_poly.pdbx_seq_one_letter_code
_entity_poly.pdbx_strand_id
1 'polypeptide(L)' 'MNFLLIGGIGTTEIVLIVVVLLLLFGGKKLPELMRGAGRGIREFKDAVNTASKDIEDGEENKNEEK' A
#
# COMPACT_ATOMS: atom_id res chain seq x y z
N MET A 1 2.14 27.92 23.51
CA MET A 1 3.41 27.77 22.76
C MET A 1 4.22 26.52 23.15
N ASN A 2 3.79 25.70 24.12
CA ASN A 2 4.57 24.57 24.66
C ASN A 2 4.10 23.16 24.23
N PHE A 3 3.11 23.06 23.34
CA PHE A 3 2.68 21.76 22.78
C PHE A 3 3.64 21.23 21.70
N LEU A 4 4.59 22.06 21.25
CA LEU A 4 5.39 21.83 20.05
C LEU A 4 6.66 20.99 20.28
N LEU A 5 7.13 20.77 21.52
CA LEU A 5 8.48 20.20 21.71
C LEU A 5 8.63 18.96 22.60
N ILE A 6 7.60 18.48 23.31
CA ILE A 6 7.80 17.41 24.33
C ILE A 6 6.65 16.38 24.35
N GLY A 7 6.17 15.92 23.19
CA GLY A 7 5.02 15.00 23.19
C GLY A 7 4.68 14.32 21.87
N GLY A 8 5.67 13.86 21.12
CA GLY A 8 5.45 13.19 19.82
C GLY A 8 5.09 14.16 18.70
N ILE A 9 5.19 13.70 17.46
CA ILE A 9 4.77 14.49 16.29
C ILE A 9 3.27 14.73 16.43
N GLY A 10 2.91 15.95 16.80
CA GLY A 10 1.53 16.36 16.97
C GLY A 10 0.82 16.40 15.64
N THR A 11 -0.51 16.31 15.66
CA THR A 11 -1.35 16.38 14.45
C THR A 11 -1.05 17.62 13.61
N THR A 12 -0.66 18.73 14.26
CA THR A 12 -0.29 19.99 13.60
C THR A 12 0.99 19.88 12.78
N GLU A 13 2.02 19.17 13.26
CA GLU A 13 3.29 19.01 12.56
C GLU A 13 3.13 18.08 11.35
N ILE A 14 2.35 17.00 11.50
CA ILE A 14 1.99 16.13 10.38
C ILE A 14 1.27 16.92 9.29
N VAL A 15 0.30 17.76 9.65
CA VAL A 15 -0.41 18.62 8.69
C VAL A 15 0.55 19.59 8.00
N LEU A 16 1.47 20.21 8.72
CA LEU A 16 2.49 21.10 8.14
C LEU A 16 3.39 20.36 7.13
N ILE A 17 3.86 19.16 7.47
CA ILE A 17 4.69 18.33 6.56
C ILE A 17 3.90 17.97 5.31
N VAL A 18 2.64 17.54 5.47
CA VAL A 18 1.76 17.21 4.34
C VAL A 18 1.55 18.45 3.45
N VAL A 19 1.31 19.63 4.03
CA VAL A 19 1.16 20.87 3.27
C VAL A 19 2.43 21.20 2.47
N VAL A 20 3.62 21.09 3.07
CA VAL A 20 4.88 21.32 2.35
C VAL A 20 5.04 20.31 1.20
N LEU A 21 4.76 19.03 1.42
CA LEU A 21 4.78 18.01 0.36
C LEU A 21 3.77 18.29 -0.74
N LEU A 22 2.57 18.76 -0.40
CA LEU A 22 1.55 19.15 -1.39
C LEU A 22 1.97 20.41 -2.17
N LEU A 23 2.74 21.32 -1.61
CA LEU A 23 3.29 22.46 -2.34
C LEU A 23 4.41 22.04 -3.29
N LEU A 24 5.29 21.12 -2.87
CA LEU A 24 6.40 20.63 -3.70
C LEU A 24 5.95 19.72 -4.83
N PHE A 25 5.04 18.77 -4.54
CA PHE A 25 4.60 17.76 -5.50
C PHE A 25 3.24 18.07 -6.13
N GLY A 26 2.46 18.99 -5.54
CA GLY A 26 1.09 19.28 -5.96
C GLY A 26 0.08 18.31 -5.34
N GLY A 27 -1.13 18.82 -5.03
CA GLY A 27 -2.18 18.04 -4.39
C GLY A 27 -2.72 16.84 -5.19
N LYS A 28 -2.44 16.79 -6.50
CA LYS A 28 -2.87 15.69 -7.39
C LYS A 28 -1.86 14.55 -7.49
N LYS A 29 -0.56 14.80 -7.30
CA LYS A 29 0.47 13.76 -7.46
C LYS A 29 0.47 12.74 -6.34
N LEU A 30 0.23 13.17 -5.08
CA LEU A 30 0.22 12.24 -3.94
C LEU A 30 -0.91 11.19 -4.06
N PRO A 31 -2.17 11.55 -4.38
CA PRO A 31 -3.23 10.57 -4.66
C PRO A 31 -2.99 9.73 -5.92
N GLU A 32 -2.40 10.32 -6.96
CA GLU A 32 -2.12 9.62 -8.23
C GLU A 32 -1.08 8.51 -8.04
N LEU A 33 -0.01 8.80 -7.29
CA LEU A 33 1.01 7.81 -6.91
C LEU A 33 0.43 6.72 -6.00
N MET A 34 -0.40 7.08 -5.01
CA MET A 34 -1.07 6.09 -4.16
C MET A 34 -2.01 5.17 -4.95
N ARG A 35 -2.75 5.72 -5.92
CA ARG A 35 -3.63 4.93 -6.81
C ARG A 35 -2.82 4.00 -7.71
N GLY A 36 -1.69 4.47 -8.24
CA GLY A 36 -0.77 3.66 -9.05
C GLY A 36 -0.16 2.51 -8.24
N ALA A 37 0.44 2.82 -7.09
CA ALA A 37 1.03 1.84 -6.19
C ALA A 37 -0.02 0.84 -5.67
N GLY A 38 -1.21 1.31 -5.30
CA GLY A 38 -2.30 0.47 -4.82
C GLY A 38 -2.81 -0.53 -5.87
N ARG A 39 -2.88 -0.12 -7.14
CA ARG A 39 -3.18 -1.05 -8.24
C ARG A 39 -2.09 -2.10 -8.43
N GLY A 40 -0.82 -1.69 -8.43
CA GLY A 40 0.29 -2.63 -8.56
C GLY A 40 0.35 -3.66 -7.43
N ILE A 41 0.15 -3.23 -6.19
CA ILE A 41 0.09 -4.15 -5.02
C ILE A 41 -1.09 -5.13 -5.16
N ARG A 42 -2.25 -4.66 -5.65
CA ARG A 42 -3.42 -5.51 -5.86
C ARG A 42 -3.18 -6.55 -6.93
N GLU A 43 -2.71 -6.14 -8.11
CA GLU A 43 -2.39 -7.06 -9.21
C GLU A 43 -1.31 -8.07 -8.81
N PHE A 44 -0.29 -7.64 -8.08
CA PHE A 44 0.74 -8.53 -7.54
C PHE A 44 0.14 -9.59 -6.61
N LYS A 45 -0.73 -9.19 -5.67
CA LYS A 45 -1.38 -10.11 -4.75
C LYS A 45 -2.32 -11.09 -5.47
N ASP A 46 -3.06 -10.61 -6.47
CA ASP A 46 -3.98 -11.44 -7.25
C ASP A 46 -3.19 -12.50 -8.05
N ALA A 47 -2.06 -12.12 -8.67
CA ALA A 47 -1.19 -13.04 -9.39
C ALA A 47 -0.58 -14.12 -8.47
N VAL A 48 -0.13 -13.73 -7.27
CA VAL A 48 0.40 -14.68 -6.27
C VAL A 48 -0.68 -15.65 -5.81
N ASN A 49 -1.90 -15.18 -5.54
CA ASN A 49 -3.00 -16.03 -5.11
C ASN A 49 -3.44 -17.03 -6.17
N THR A 50 -3.48 -16.62 -7.44
CA THR A 50 -3.75 -17.54 -8.56
C THR A 50 -2.66 -18.59 -8.66
N ALA A 51 -1.38 -18.18 -8.63
CA ALA A 51 -0.27 -19.13 -8.69
C ALA A 51 -0.29 -20.15 -7.53
N SER A 52 -0.66 -19.73 -6.32
CA SER A 52 -0.81 -20.66 -5.19
C SER A 52 -1.96 -21.65 -5.38
N LYS A 53 -3.10 -21.21 -5.92
CA LYS A 53 -4.25 -22.08 -6.21
C LYS A 53 -3.96 -23.09 -7.30
N ASP A 54 -3.28 -22.66 -8.37
CA ASP A 54 -2.89 -23.56 -9.47
C ASP A 54 -1.94 -24.67 -8.98
N ILE A 55 -1.14 -24.40 -7.94
CA ILE A 55 -0.27 -25.39 -7.29
C ILE A 55 -1.10 -26.35 -6.41
N GLU A 56 -2.03 -25.85 -5.60
CA GLU A 56 -2.91 -26.69 -4.77
C GLU A 56 -3.82 -27.61 -5.62
N ASP A 57 -4.49 -27.06 -6.65
CA ASP A 57 -5.40 -27.82 -7.53
C ASP A 57 -4.63 -28.87 -8.38
N GLY A 58 -3.36 -28.60 -8.70
CA GLY A 58 -2.47 -29.50 -9.42
C GLY A 58 -1.92 -30.66 -8.57
N GLU A 59 -1.85 -30.51 -7.25
CA GLU A 59 -1.46 -31.59 -6.33
C GLU A 59 -2.66 -32.47 -5.94
N GLU A 60 -3.87 -31.91 -5.84
CA GLU A 60 -5.09 -32.67 -5.53
C GLU A 60 -5.45 -33.66 -6.66
N ASN A 61 -5.32 -33.25 -7.93
CA ASN A 61 -5.54 -34.12 -9.09
C ASN A 61 -4.55 -35.29 -9.22
N LYS A 62 -3.35 -35.22 -8.61
CA LYS A 62 -2.35 -36.31 -8.66
C LYS A 62 -2.60 -37.42 -7.65
N ASN A 63 -3.39 -37.17 -6.61
CA ASN A 63 -3.69 -38.16 -5.57
C ASN A 63 -4.93 -39.01 -5.89
N GLU A 64 -5.80 -38.58 -6.79
CA GLU A 64 -7.01 -39.32 -7.18
C GLU A 64 -6.77 -40.38 -8.27
N GLU A 65 -5.62 -40.32 -8.98
CA GLU A 65 -5.26 -41.28 -10.04
C GLU A 65 -4.35 -42.44 -9.53
N LYS A 66 -4.09 -42.53 -8.22
CA LYS A 66 -3.17 -43.52 -7.64
C LYS A 66 -3.82 -44.57 -6.75
#